data_AF-A0A955VCY5-F1
#
_entry.id   AF-A0A955VCY5-F1
#
_cell.length_a   1.000
_cell.length_b   1.000
_cell.length_c   1.000
_cell.angle_alpha   90.00
_cell.angle_beta   90.00
_cell.angle_gamma   90.00
#
_symmetry.space_group_name_H-M   'P 1'
#
loop_
_entity.id
_entity.type
_entity.pdbx_description
1 polymer ?
#
loop_
_entity_poly.entity_id
_entity_poly.type
_entity_poly.pdbx_seq_one_letter_code
_entity_poly.pdbx_strand_id
1 'polypeptide(L)'
;APSRPLAVRATFRGADPDRAELLVTSTTMDMGETAIPLARVAPGELAGEGALPVCVTREMTWLADLHLPGRDAPVASFRFDTHTRQP
;
A
#
# COMPACT_ATOMS: atom_id res chain seq x y z
N ALA A 1 1.78 -13.47 12.87
CA ALA A 1 3.14 -13.24 12.33
C ALA A 1 3.57 -11.83 12.71
N PRO A 2 4.87 -11.54 12.92
CA PRO A 2 5.31 -10.16 13.13
C PRO A 2 4.93 -9.31 11.92
N SER A 3 4.46 -8.09 12.16
CA SER A 3 4.08 -7.12 11.13
C SER A 3 4.59 -5.73 11.51
N ARG A 4 4.72 -4.85 10.52
CA ARG A 4 5.09 -3.45 10.73
C ARG A 4 4.01 -2.51 10.23
N PRO A 5 3.70 -1.44 10.98
CA PRO A 5 2.72 -0.46 10.56
C PRO A 5 3.16 0.26 9.29
N LEU A 6 2.21 0.47 8.40
CA LEU A 6 2.35 1.27 7.19
C LEU A 6 1.24 2.32 7.19
N ALA A 7 1.62 3.59 7.23
CA ALA A 7 0.70 4.70 6.98
C ALA A 7 0.79 5.10 5.51
N VAL A 8 -0.36 5.27 4.87
CA VAL A 8 -0.47 5.59 3.44
C VAL A 8 -1.22 6.91 3.28
N ARG A 9 -0.71 7.77 2.40
CA ARG A 9 -1.41 8.96 1.93
C ARG A 9 -1.34 9.01 0.41
N ALA A 10 -2.48 9.24 -0.23
CA ALA A 10 -2.61 9.38 -1.67
C ALA A 10 -3.20 10.76 -2.00
N THR A 11 -2.53 11.48 -2.90
CA THR A 11 -2.97 12.80 -3.39
C THR A 11 -3.29 12.71 -4.88
N PHE A 12 -4.49 13.18 -5.25
CA PHE A 12 -5.01 13.17 -6.61
C PHE A 12 -5.05 14.59 -7.17
N ARG A 13 -4.65 14.74 -8.43
CA ARG A 13 -4.78 15.99 -9.18
C ARG A 13 -5.84 15.81 -10.26
N GLY A 14 -6.87 16.66 -10.26
CA GLY A 14 -7.96 16.60 -11.25
C GLY A 14 -8.99 15.49 -11.00
N ALA A 15 -8.93 14.80 -9.86
CA ALA A 15 -9.91 13.84 -9.41
C ALA A 15 -10.12 13.98 -7.90
N ASP A 16 -11.32 13.65 -7.42
CA ASP A 16 -11.67 13.67 -6.01
C ASP A 16 -12.40 12.38 -5.65
N PRO A 17 -11.69 11.24 -5.49
CA PRO A 17 -12.30 9.98 -5.05
C PRO A 17 -12.71 10.06 -3.57
N ASP A 18 -13.74 9.30 -3.18
CA ASP A 18 -14.18 9.15 -1.79
C ASP A 18 -13.41 8.04 -1.06
N ARG A 19 -12.98 7.03 -1.82
CA ARG A 19 -12.21 5.87 -1.35
C ARG A 19 -11.29 5.32 -2.42
N ALA A 20 -10.29 4.58 -1.97
CA ALA A 20 -9.42 3.76 -2.80
C ALA A 20 -8.96 2.54 -1.99
N GLU A 21 -8.34 1.58 -2.67
CA GLU A 21 -7.69 0.45 -2.02
C GLU A 21 -6.25 0.36 -2.52
N LEU A 22 -5.30 0.23 -1.61
CA LEU A 22 -3.91 -0.07 -1.95
C LEU A 22 -3.66 -1.57 -1.72
N LEU A 23 -3.46 -2.30 -2.80
CA LEU A 23 -3.08 -3.71 -2.77
C LEU A 23 -1.57 -3.79 -2.72
N VAL A 24 -1.03 -4.46 -1.69
CA VAL A 24 0.41 -4.63 -1.52
C VAL A 24 0.77 -6.11 -1.59
N THR A 25 1.65 -6.46 -2.53
CA THR A 25 2.15 -7.82 -2.73
C THR A 25 3.67 -7.85 -2.63
N SER A 26 4.23 -8.91 -2.04
CA SER A 26 5.68 -9.10 -1.99
C SER A 26 6.16 -9.67 -3.33
N THR A 27 7.21 -9.09 -3.91
CA THR A 27 7.77 -9.58 -5.17
C THR A 27 8.83 -10.66 -4.97
N THR A 28 9.30 -10.83 -3.73
CA THR A 28 10.43 -11.72 -3.38
C THR A 28 9.98 -13.08 -2.85
N MET A 29 8.82 -13.13 -2.19
CA MET A 29 8.23 -14.34 -1.59
C MET A 29 6.71 -14.21 -1.62
N ASP A 30 6.00 -15.32 -1.83
CA ASP A 30 4.55 -15.34 -1.70
C ASP A 30 4.16 -15.15 -0.23
N MET A 31 3.69 -13.94 0.09
CA MET A 31 3.20 -13.56 1.42
C MET A 31 1.71 -13.20 1.40
N GLY A 32 1.03 -13.56 0.30
CA GLY A 32 -0.32 -13.09 0.02
C GLY A 32 -0.39 -11.60 -0.33
N GLU A 33 -1.63 -11.13 -0.45
CA GLU A 33 -1.98 -9.76 -0.74
C GLU A 33 -2.44 -9.06 0.54
N THR A 34 -1.93 -7.85 0.77
CA THR A 34 -2.38 -6.97 1.84
C THR A 34 -3.20 -5.83 1.24
N ALA A 35 -4.51 -5.84 1.48
CA ALA A 35 -5.40 -4.75 1.08
C ALA A 35 -5.47 -3.67 2.17
N ILE A 36 -5.17 -2.42 1.80
CA ILE A 36 -5.19 -1.28 2.70
C ILE A 36 -6.27 -0.30 2.22
N PRO A 37 -7.40 -0.19 2.93
CA PRO A 37 -8.46 0.74 2.55
C PRO A 37 -8.02 2.17 2.81
N LEU A 38 -8.23 3.05 1.84
CA LEU A 38 -7.99 4.48 1.97
C LEU A 38 -9.33 5.22 1.96
N ALA A 39 -9.51 6.11 2.93
CA ALA A 39 -10.69 6.96 3.07
C ALA A 39 -10.32 8.43 2.84
N ARG A 40 -11.27 9.20 2.33
CA ARG A 40 -11.07 10.64 2.12
C ARG A 40 -10.81 11.37 3.43
N VAL A 41 -9.75 12.17 3.45
CA VAL A 41 -9.40 13.07 4.57
C VAL A 41 -9.49 14.54 4.19
N ALA A 42 -9.36 14.87 2.90
CA ALA A 42 -9.58 16.19 2.33
C ALA A 42 -9.92 16.05 0.83
N PRO A 43 -10.40 17.10 0.14
CA PRO A 43 -10.60 17.05 -1.31
C PRO A 43 -9.32 16.64 -2.05
N GLY A 44 -9.40 15.57 -2.84
CA GLY A 44 -8.26 15.00 -3.55
C GLY A 44 -7.24 14.27 -2.66
N GLU A 45 -7.52 14.04 -1.37
CA GLU A 45 -6.63 13.37 -0.45
C GLU A 45 -7.29 12.17 0.25
N LEU A 46 -6.65 11.01 0.14
CA LEU A 46 -7.04 9.81 0.86
C LEU A 46 -5.93 9.37 1.83
N ALA A 47 -6.31 8.79 2.96
CA ALA A 47 -5.37 8.21 3.91
C ALA A 47 -5.89 6.88 4.46
N GLY A 48 -4.96 6.03 4.90
CA GLY A 48 -5.26 4.75 5.52
C GLY A 48 -4.04 4.18 6.25
N GLU A 49 -4.29 3.18 7.06
CA GLU A 49 -3.28 2.47 7.84
C GLU A 49 -3.40 0.97 7.59
N GLY A 50 -2.27 0.31 7.46
CA GLY A 50 -2.17 -1.13 7.30
C GLY A 50 -0.96 -1.70 8.02
N ALA A 51 -0.75 -2.99 7.86
CA ALA A 51 0.43 -3.65 8.40
C ALA A 51 1.02 -4.56 7.33
N LEU A 52 2.31 -4.36 7.05
CA LEU A 52 3.04 -5.27 6.18
C LEU A 52 3.58 -6.44 7.02
N PRO A 53 3.39 -7.70 6.58
CA PRO A 53 4.11 -8.81 7.18
C PRO A 53 5.60 -8.52 7.11
N VAL A 54 6.35 -8.80 8.18
CA VAL A 54 7.81 -8.70 8.13
C VAL A 54 8.42 -10.09 8.07
N CYS A 55 9.31 -10.29 7.11
CA CYS A 55 10.21 -11.42 7.13
C CYS A 55 11.41 -11.12 8.02
N VAL A 56 12.08 -12.18 8.46
CA VAL A 56 13.39 -12.13 9.15
C VAL A 56 14.55 -11.77 8.22
N THR A 57 14.28 -11.58 6.92
CA THR A 57 15.29 -11.15 5.94
C THR A 57 15.65 -9.66 6.12
N ARG A 58 16.85 -9.28 5.67
CA ARG A 58 17.34 -7.88 5.76
C ARG A 58 16.50 -6.90 4.96
N GLU A 59 15.96 -7.35 3.84
CA GLU A 59 15.26 -6.53 2.87
C GLU A 59 14.09 -7.31 2.27
N MET A 60 13.02 -6.60 1.94
CA MET A 60 11.90 -7.11 1.16
C MET A 60 11.41 -6.04 0.19
N THR A 61 11.14 -6.47 -1.04
CA THR A 61 10.54 -5.65 -2.08
C THR A 61 9.04 -5.90 -2.16
N TRP A 62 8.30 -4.80 -2.26
CA TRP A 62 6.86 -4.77 -2.40
C TRP A 62 6.44 -4.08 -3.70
N LEU A 63 5.35 -4.57 -4.28
CA LEU A 63 4.58 -3.87 -5.30
C LEU A 63 3.28 -3.37 -4.67
N ALA A 64 3.00 -2.09 -4.83
CA ALA A 64 1.82 -1.40 -4.34
C ALA A 64 0.98 -0.93 -5.53
N ASP A 65 -0.22 -1.47 -5.68
CA ASP A 65 -1.16 -1.14 -6.73
C ASP A 65 -2.35 -0.39 -6.13
N LEU A 66 -2.59 0.84 -6.61
CA LEU A 66 -3.68 1.68 -6.15
C LEU A 66 -4.90 1.49 -7.05
N HIS A 67 -6.00 1.02 -6.47
CA HIS A 67 -7.26 0.78 -7.15
C HIS A 67 -8.32 1.79 -6.74
N LEU A 68 -9.10 2.24 -7.73
CA LEU A 68 -10.30 3.05 -7.51
C LEU A 68 -11.55 2.20 -7.76
N PRO A 69 -12.66 2.45 -7.03
CA PRO A 69 -13.92 1.78 -7.30
C PRO A 69 -14.38 1.93 -8.75
N GLY A 70 -14.85 0.84 -9.34
CA GLY A 70 -15.37 0.84 -10.72
C GLY A 70 -14.29 0.87 -11.80
N ARG A 71 -13.02 0.65 -11.45
CA ARG A 71 -11.94 0.44 -12.43
C ARG A 71 -11.33 -0.95 -12.25
N ASP A 72 -11.14 -1.64 -13.37
CA ASP A 72 -10.58 -3.00 -13.39
C ASP A 72 -9.05 -3.00 -13.24
N ALA A 73 -8.38 -1.92 -13.66
CA ALA A 73 -6.93 -1.77 -13.61
C ALA A 73 -6.49 -0.78 -12.51
N PRO A 74 -5.29 -0.96 -11.93
CA PRO A 74 -4.73 0.01 -11.01
C PRO A 74 -4.54 1.36 -11.70
N VAL A 75 -4.79 2.44 -10.97
CA VAL A 75 -4.57 3.82 -11.45
C VAL A 75 -3.14 4.30 -11.23
N ALA A 76 -2.41 3.62 -10.35
CA ALA A 76 -0.99 3.83 -10.11
C ALA A 76 -0.37 2.56 -9.53
N SER A 77 0.88 2.29 -9.89
CA SER A 77 1.68 1.18 -9.37
C SER A 77 3.03 1.71 -8.90
N PHE A 78 3.47 1.29 -7.71
CA PHE A 78 4.73 1.73 -7.12
C PHE A 78 5.46 0.57 -6.44
N ARG A 79 6.77 0.47 -6.67
CA ARG A 79 7.62 -0.53 -6.06
C ARG A 79 8.48 0.12 -4.96
N PHE A 80 8.59 -0.53 -3.81
CA PHE A 80 9.41 -0.05 -2.71
C PHE A 80 10.04 -1.17 -1.91
N ASP A 81 11.16 -0.85 -1.25
CA ASP A 81 11.89 -1.77 -0.40
C ASP A 81 11.70 -1.42 1.08
N THR A 82 11.63 -2.44 1.92
CA THR A 82 11.61 -2.32 3.38
C THR A 82 12.82 -3.00 3.94
N HIS A 83 13.51 -2.34 4.88
CA HIS A 83 14.69 -2.90 5.52
C HIS A 83 14.44 -3.09 7.03
N THR A 84 14.90 -4.22 7.56
CA THR A 84 14.97 -4.42 9.01
C THR A 84 16.20 -3.66 9.53
N ARG A 85 16.01 -2.67 10.42
CA ARG A 85 17.14 -2.07 11.13
C ARG A 85 17.70 -3.14 12.07
N GLN A 86 18.92 -3.61 11.81
CA GLN A 86 19.67 -4.35 12.83
C GLN A 86 19.96 -3.40 14.00
N PRO A 87 19.84 -3.87 15.25
CA PRO A 87 20.30 -3.13 16.43
C PRO A 87 21.82 -2.93 16.41
#